data_AF-A0A2L2T582-F1
#
_entry.id   AF-A0A2L2T582-F1
#
_cell.length_a   1.000
_cell.length_b   1.000
_cell.length_c   1.000
_cell.angle_alpha   90.00
_cell.angle_beta   90.00
_cell.angle_gamma   90.00
#
_symmetry.space_group_name_H-M   'P 1'
#
loop_
_entity.id
_entity.type
_entity.pdbx_description
1 polymer ?
#
loop_
_entity_poly.entity_id
_entity_poly.type
_entity_poly.pdbx_seq_one_letter_code
_entity_poly.pdbx_strand_id
1 'polypeptide(L)'
;MANTAQGIPWDQLIEFAKNKKAEEKSTGKPAQLSKQQLAAVSMLVDFVKDIEVNDTYVGKLYEHCQRNKIESPQFTTETFNQCISGTNIPRSRVLCTLPSKGQQFPQEGYGYSAGEAIPTFGKAQKAKNFAAMQALNWLQGHGPSSPRGEKRPASVTNEFPVHTKIKAEEDNNSEGGALTADSSQSSAKGVPPPGQPAGAQGSTMREQVTKLGEEMDFGSPEYLIQRAEEGDDIWNGRPIFKNDGKIPPEMGVVTGIAGRQQTEEMVVKRTLEWLQNEKRIRYKLFLKIIGSGSK
;
A
#
# COMPACT_ATOMS: atom_id res chain seq x y z
N MET A 1 -53.64 24.58 20.75
CA MET A 1 -52.66 25.40 21.51
C MET A 1 -51.26 24.97 21.11
N ALA A 2 -50.38 25.96 20.92
CA ALA A 2 -48.92 25.90 20.82
C ALA A 2 -48.30 24.87 19.85
N ASN A 3 -48.07 25.34 18.62
CA ASN A 3 -47.02 24.83 17.74
C ASN A 3 -45.67 25.21 18.38
N THR A 4 -45.08 24.31 19.17
CA THR A 4 -43.74 24.56 19.73
C THR A 4 -42.76 24.55 18.58
N ALA A 5 -42.24 25.73 18.24
CA ALA A 5 -41.06 25.87 17.40
C ALA A 5 -39.91 25.11 18.06
N GLN A 6 -39.75 23.85 17.65
CA GLN A 6 -38.78 22.91 18.20
C GLN A 6 -37.41 23.28 17.62
N GLY A 7 -36.79 24.28 18.22
CA GLY A 7 -35.42 24.66 17.91
C GLY A 7 -34.46 23.51 18.17
N ILE A 8 -33.32 23.52 17.49
CA ILE A 8 -32.24 22.56 17.72
C ILE A 8 -31.76 22.74 19.17
N PRO A 9 -31.72 21.68 20.01
CA PRO A 9 -31.32 21.78 21.41
C PRO A 9 -29.79 21.89 21.54
N TRP A 10 -29.26 23.06 21.19
CA TRP A 10 -27.82 23.32 21.14
C TRP A 10 -27.12 23.08 22.48
N ASP A 11 -27.74 23.47 23.60
CA ASP A 11 -27.13 23.31 24.93
C ASP A 11 -26.89 21.84 25.27
N GLN A 12 -27.86 20.96 24.97
CA GLN A 12 -27.74 19.52 25.18
C GLN A 12 -26.67 18.90 24.27
N LEU A 13 -26.55 19.36 23.02
CA LEU A 13 -25.51 18.91 22.10
C LEU A 13 -24.11 19.33 22.57
N ILE A 14 -23.97 20.56 23.07
CA ILE A 14 -22.71 21.08 23.61
C ILE A 14 -22.31 20.28 24.87
N GLU A 15 -23.26 20.03 25.77
CA GLU A 15 -23.01 19.24 26.98
C GLU A 15 -22.63 17.80 26.64
N PHE A 16 -23.33 17.16 25.71
CA PHE A 16 -22.98 15.84 25.19
C PHE A 16 -21.54 15.81 24.65
N ALA A 17 -21.16 16.77 23.81
CA ALA A 17 -19.82 16.86 23.26
C ALA A 17 -18.75 17.08 24.34
N LYS A 18 -19.03 17.92 25.36
CA LYS A 18 -18.14 18.13 26.51
C LYS A 18 -17.95 16.84 27.32
N ASN A 19 -19.03 16.11 27.60
CA ASN A 19 -18.96 14.85 28.33
C ASN A 19 -18.13 13.82 27.57
N LYS A 20 -18.31 13.72 26.25
CA LYS A 20 -17.50 12.82 25.40
C LYS A 20 -16.01 13.19 25.41
N LYS A 21 -15.66 14.48 25.32
CA LYS A 21 -14.26 14.91 25.47
C LYS A 21 -13.69 14.64 26.87
N ALA A 22 -14.50 14.73 27.92
CA ALA A 22 -14.08 14.41 29.28
C ALA A 22 -13.82 12.90 29.45
N GLU A 23 -14.63 12.05 28.83
CA GLU A 23 -14.44 10.59 28.74
C GLU A 23 -13.11 10.24 28.06
N GLU A 24 -12.75 10.93 26.97
CA GLU A 24 -11.45 10.75 26.31
C GLU A 24 -10.29 11.13 27.21
N LYS A 25 -10.44 12.25 27.93
CA LYS A 25 -9.40 12.75 28.84
C LYS A 25 -9.19 11.82 30.03
N SER A 26 -10.25 11.16 30.53
CA SER A 26 -10.16 10.25 31.68
C SER A 26 -9.69 8.85 31.31
N THR A 27 -10.10 8.33 30.15
CA THR A 27 -9.79 6.95 29.72
C THR A 27 -8.56 6.85 28.82
N GLY A 28 -8.12 7.98 28.22
CA GLY A 28 -7.04 8.01 27.23
C GLY A 28 -7.39 7.33 25.90
N LYS A 29 -8.66 6.95 25.70
CA LYS A 29 -9.16 6.30 24.47
C LYS A 29 -10.22 7.19 23.82
N PRO A 30 -10.40 7.12 22.49
CA PRO A 30 -11.48 7.84 21.80
C PRO A 30 -12.85 7.51 22.40
N ALA A 31 -13.68 8.53 22.58
CA ALA A 31 -14.98 8.36 23.21
C ALA A 31 -15.85 7.44 22.37
N GLN A 32 -16.50 6.50 23.03
CA GLN A 32 -17.37 5.56 22.35
C GLN A 32 -18.66 6.26 21.94
N LEU A 33 -18.85 6.42 20.63
CA LEU A 33 -20.09 6.89 20.03
C LEU A 33 -20.82 5.70 19.40
N SER A 34 -22.15 5.69 19.49
CA SER A 34 -22.94 4.67 18.80
C SER A 34 -22.81 4.83 17.29
N LYS A 35 -23.08 3.76 16.52
CA LYS A 35 -23.07 3.79 15.05
C LYS A 35 -23.99 4.89 14.48
N GLN A 36 -25.14 5.13 15.12
CA GLN A 36 -26.07 6.19 14.72
C GLN A 36 -25.52 7.59 15.01
N GLN A 37 -24.88 7.78 16.17
CA GLN A 37 -24.24 9.05 16.51
C GLN A 37 -23.08 9.37 15.58
N LEU A 38 -22.23 8.37 15.28
CA LEU A 38 -21.13 8.51 14.33
C LEU A 38 -21.62 8.87 12.93
N ALA A 39 -22.67 8.20 12.44
CA ALA A 39 -23.27 8.52 11.15
C ALA A 39 -23.85 9.94 11.13
N ALA A 40 -24.51 10.39 12.21
CA ALA A 40 -25.02 11.76 12.30
C ALA A 40 -23.88 12.79 12.32
N VAL A 41 -22.80 12.53 13.06
CA VAL A 41 -21.63 13.41 13.09
C VAL A 41 -20.92 13.42 11.72
N SER A 42 -20.82 12.29 11.03
CA SER A 42 -20.20 12.22 9.69
C SER A 42 -20.96 13.03 8.63
N MET A 43 -22.26 13.28 8.84
CA MET A 43 -23.05 14.14 7.95
C MET A 43 -22.80 15.64 8.19
N LEU A 44 -22.29 16.00 9.37
CA LEU A 44 -22.13 17.39 9.79
C LEU A 44 -20.67 17.84 9.78
N VAL A 45 -19.74 16.90 9.99
CA VAL A 45 -18.31 17.17 10.14
C VAL A 45 -17.53 16.21 9.26
N ASP A 46 -16.66 16.77 8.42
CA ASP A 46 -15.72 15.99 7.62
C ASP A 46 -14.68 15.34 8.53
N PHE A 47 -14.76 14.02 8.70
CA PHE A 47 -13.77 13.25 9.45
C PHE A 47 -12.40 13.22 8.76
N VAL A 48 -12.38 13.35 7.43
CA VAL A 48 -11.15 13.50 6.64
C VAL A 48 -11.23 14.81 5.90
N LYS A 49 -10.30 15.71 6.20
CA LYS A 49 -10.17 16.95 5.43
C LYS A 49 -9.61 16.62 4.05
N ASP A 50 -10.36 16.97 3.03
CA ASP A 50 -9.86 16.95 1.65
C ASP A 50 -8.78 18.02 1.50
N ILE A 51 -7.71 17.69 0.77
CA ILE A 51 -6.75 18.70 0.32
C ILE A 51 -7.48 19.66 -0.62
N GLU A 52 -7.31 20.97 -0.41
CA GLU A 52 -7.89 21.97 -1.30
C GLU A 52 -7.14 22.00 -2.63
N VAL A 53 -7.88 21.75 -3.72
CA VAL A 53 -7.35 21.71 -5.07
C VAL A 53 -8.34 22.39 -6.00
N ASN A 54 -7.81 23.26 -6.86
CA ASN A 54 -8.60 23.93 -7.89
C ASN A 54 -8.95 22.96 -9.02
N ASP A 55 -10.15 23.08 -9.58
CA ASP A 55 -10.64 22.16 -10.63
C ASP A 55 -10.06 22.42 -12.04
N THR A 56 -8.97 23.19 -12.13
CA THR A 56 -8.37 23.63 -13.41
C THR A 56 -7.13 22.85 -13.82
N TYR A 57 -6.58 22.01 -12.94
CA TYR A 57 -5.26 21.39 -13.15
C TYR A 57 -5.25 20.31 -14.22
N VAL A 58 -6.34 19.58 -14.39
CA VAL A 58 -6.44 18.58 -15.48
C VAL A 58 -6.27 19.27 -16.84
N GLY A 59 -6.97 20.37 -17.09
CA GLY A 59 -6.85 21.13 -18.34
C GLY A 59 -5.44 21.70 -18.53
N LYS A 60 -4.87 22.30 -17.48
CA LYS A 60 -3.49 22.83 -17.52
C LYS A 60 -2.45 21.76 -17.82
N LEU A 61 -2.62 20.55 -17.29
CA LEU A 61 -1.71 19.43 -17.57
C LEU A 61 -1.80 19.02 -19.04
N TYR A 62 -3.00 18.83 -19.59
CA TYR A 62 -3.16 18.51 -21.01
C TYR A 62 -2.56 19.58 -21.92
N GLU A 63 -2.82 20.86 -21.64
CA GLU A 63 -2.23 21.99 -22.38
C GLU A 63 -0.69 21.96 -22.32
N HIS A 64 -0.12 21.71 -21.14
CA HIS A 64 1.32 21.61 -20.97
C HIS A 64 1.92 20.42 -21.74
N CYS A 65 1.28 19.24 -21.71
CA CYS A 65 1.73 18.07 -22.47
C CYS A 65 1.69 18.35 -23.97
N GLN A 66 0.59 18.93 -24.48
CA GLN A 66 0.45 19.29 -25.88
C GLN A 66 1.54 20.29 -26.33
N ARG A 67 1.76 21.36 -25.55
CA ARG A 67 2.77 22.38 -25.85
C ARG A 67 4.19 21.82 -25.91
N ASN A 68 4.50 20.86 -25.03
CA ASN A 68 5.84 20.28 -24.91
C ASN A 68 6.00 18.96 -25.67
N LYS A 69 5.03 18.57 -26.51
CA LYS A 69 5.03 17.31 -27.27
C LYS A 69 5.22 16.07 -26.39
N ILE A 70 4.69 16.12 -25.17
CA ILE A 70 4.63 14.98 -24.25
C ILE A 70 3.33 14.23 -24.55
N GLU A 71 3.39 12.90 -24.47
CA GLU A 71 2.19 12.08 -24.64
C GLU A 71 1.12 12.44 -23.62
N SER A 72 -0.13 12.19 -23.99
CA SER A 72 -1.27 12.56 -23.16
C SER A 72 -1.29 11.78 -21.85
N PRO A 73 -1.53 12.45 -20.71
CA PRO A 73 -1.64 11.79 -19.41
C PRO A 73 -2.85 10.85 -19.36
N GLN A 74 -2.69 9.74 -18.66
CA GLN A 74 -3.76 8.77 -18.38
C GLN A 74 -4.18 8.85 -16.90
N PHE A 75 -5.47 8.69 -16.62
CA PHE A 75 -6.00 8.78 -15.27
C PHE A 75 -6.73 7.49 -14.88
N THR A 76 -6.30 6.88 -13.78
CA THR A 76 -6.92 5.70 -13.19
C THR A 76 -7.62 6.09 -11.90
N THR A 77 -8.93 5.91 -11.83
CA THR A 77 -9.74 6.26 -10.65
C THR A 77 -10.06 5.00 -9.86
N GLU A 78 -9.91 5.08 -8.54
CA GLU A 78 -10.29 4.02 -7.61
C GLU A 78 -11.16 4.60 -6.51
N THR A 79 -12.31 3.96 -6.28
CA THR A 79 -13.27 4.34 -5.23
C THR A 79 -13.41 3.21 -4.22
N PHE A 80 -13.33 3.53 -2.95
CA PHE A 80 -13.35 2.55 -1.86
C PHE A 80 -13.94 3.16 -0.59
N ASN A 81 -14.29 2.31 0.38
CA ASN A 81 -14.72 2.76 1.70
C ASN A 81 -13.53 2.77 2.65
N GLN A 82 -13.22 3.93 3.22
CA GLN A 82 -12.21 4.07 4.27
C GLN A 82 -12.91 4.00 5.64
N CYS A 83 -12.55 3.03 6.46
CA CYS A 83 -13.09 2.90 7.82
C CYS A 83 -12.37 3.87 8.76
N ILE A 84 -13.09 4.85 9.31
CA ILE A 84 -12.55 5.86 10.23
C ILE A 84 -13.43 5.92 11.46
N SER A 85 -12.83 5.66 12.62
CA SER A 85 -13.54 5.61 13.90
C SER A 85 -14.80 4.72 13.86
N GLY A 86 -14.72 3.58 13.15
CA GLY A 86 -15.83 2.63 12.99
C GLY A 86 -16.89 3.04 11.95
N THR A 87 -16.67 4.12 11.19
CA THR A 87 -17.58 4.58 10.13
C THR A 87 -16.94 4.37 8.76
N ASN A 88 -17.67 3.74 7.84
CA ASN A 88 -17.25 3.58 6.46
C ASN A 88 -17.55 4.87 5.69
N ILE A 89 -16.49 5.58 5.29
CA ILE A 89 -16.60 6.81 4.52
C ILE A 89 -16.21 6.51 3.07
N PRO A 90 -17.06 6.82 2.07
CA PRO A 90 -16.70 6.65 0.67
C PRO A 90 -15.59 7.63 0.30
N ARG A 91 -14.49 7.11 -0.25
CA ARG A 91 -13.32 7.86 -0.68
C ARG A 91 -12.93 7.46 -2.10
N SER A 92 -12.22 8.37 -2.76
CA SER A 92 -11.66 8.19 -4.08
C SER A 92 -10.17 8.54 -4.06
N ARG A 93 -9.36 7.79 -4.80
CA ARG A 93 -8.01 8.18 -5.19
C ARG A 93 -7.87 8.09 -6.70
N VAL A 94 -7.01 8.92 -7.28
CA VAL A 94 -6.76 8.92 -8.72
C VAL A 94 -5.26 8.94 -8.94
N LEU A 95 -4.79 8.07 -9.83
CA LEU A 95 -3.41 8.05 -10.31
C LEU A 95 -3.36 8.68 -11.70
N CYS A 96 -2.45 9.63 -11.89
CA CYS A 96 -2.10 10.24 -13.17
C CYS A 96 -0.80 9.62 -13.67
N THR A 97 -0.86 8.85 -14.76
CA THR A 97 0.29 8.24 -15.41
C THR A 97 0.75 9.11 -16.57
N LEU A 98 2.05 9.37 -16.64
CA LEU A 98 2.73 10.00 -17.78
C LEU A 98 3.49 8.90 -18.56
N PRO A 99 2.90 8.31 -19.62
CA PRO A 99 3.44 7.09 -20.24
C PRO A 99 4.86 7.29 -20.78
N SER A 100 5.15 8.41 -21.44
CA SER A 100 6.47 8.71 -22.01
C SER A 100 7.59 8.83 -20.98
N LYS A 101 7.25 8.98 -19.70
CA LYS A 101 8.21 9.14 -18.59
C LYS A 101 8.17 7.97 -17.61
N GLY A 102 7.21 7.05 -17.75
CA GLY A 102 7.02 5.94 -16.82
C GLY A 102 6.69 6.38 -15.39
N GLN A 103 6.17 7.59 -15.19
CA GLN A 103 5.89 8.16 -13.86
C GLN A 103 4.40 8.20 -13.54
N GLN A 104 4.07 8.03 -12.26
CA GLN A 104 2.71 8.06 -11.73
C GLN A 104 2.59 9.07 -10.59
N PHE A 105 1.46 9.76 -10.51
CA PHE A 105 1.19 10.78 -9.49
C PHE A 105 -0.18 10.55 -8.85
N PRO A 106 -0.34 10.73 -7.52
CA PRO A 106 0.67 11.14 -6.56
C PRO A 106 1.81 10.12 -6.39
N GLN A 107 3.03 10.61 -6.12
CA GLN A 107 4.20 9.81 -5.74
C GLN A 107 4.94 10.46 -4.57
N GLU A 108 5.91 9.77 -3.98
CA GLU A 108 6.72 10.32 -2.90
C GLU A 108 7.42 11.62 -3.35
N GLY A 109 7.31 12.65 -2.52
CA GLY A 109 7.73 14.02 -2.82
C GLY A 109 6.72 14.81 -3.66
N TYR A 110 5.87 14.16 -4.45
CA TYR A 110 4.88 14.81 -5.30
C TYR A 110 3.47 14.30 -4.98
N GLY A 111 2.96 14.80 -3.86
CA GLY A 111 1.60 14.56 -3.37
C GLY A 111 1.53 13.85 -2.03
N TYR A 112 2.60 13.19 -1.58
CA TYR A 112 2.76 12.71 -0.21
C TYR A 112 4.25 12.57 0.16
N SER A 113 4.54 12.54 1.45
CA SER A 113 5.90 12.41 1.98
C SER A 113 6.27 10.94 2.24
N ALA A 114 7.57 10.67 2.46
CA ALA A 114 8.05 9.35 2.87
C ALA A 114 7.29 8.85 4.10
N GLY A 115 6.68 7.66 3.99
CA GLY A 115 5.89 7.05 5.07
C GLY A 115 4.47 7.61 5.25
N GLU A 116 4.05 8.60 4.47
CA GLU A 116 2.66 9.04 4.41
C GLU A 116 1.85 8.18 3.42
N ALA A 117 0.58 7.95 3.75
CA ALA A 117 -0.35 7.29 2.84
C ALA A 117 -0.74 8.23 1.69
N ILE A 118 -1.06 7.65 0.53
CA ILE A 118 -1.56 8.39 -0.62
C ILE A 118 -2.85 9.14 -0.24
N PRO A 119 -2.95 10.45 -0.50
CA PRO A 119 -4.14 11.23 -0.16
C PRO A 119 -5.38 10.69 -0.84
N THR A 120 -6.47 10.62 -0.07
CA THR A 120 -7.79 10.23 -0.54
C THR A 120 -8.70 11.46 -0.54
N PHE A 121 -9.77 11.44 -1.32
CA PHE A 121 -10.70 12.56 -1.48
C PHE A 121 -12.15 12.09 -1.42
N GLY A 122 -13.06 12.96 -0.99
CA GLY A 122 -14.50 12.62 -0.97
C GLY A 122 -15.08 12.56 -2.39
N LYS A 123 -14.44 13.26 -3.34
CA LYS A 123 -14.86 13.32 -4.75
C LYS A 123 -13.72 12.90 -5.67
N ALA A 124 -13.99 11.97 -6.59
CA ALA A 124 -13.03 11.54 -7.60
C ALA A 124 -12.50 12.69 -8.47
N GLN A 125 -13.33 13.69 -8.77
CA GLN A 125 -12.91 14.87 -9.54
C GLN A 125 -11.82 15.69 -8.83
N LYS A 126 -11.91 15.84 -7.50
CA LYS A 126 -10.86 16.50 -6.71
C LYS A 126 -9.57 15.68 -6.71
N ALA A 127 -9.68 14.36 -6.49
CA ALA A 127 -8.53 13.46 -6.56
C ALA A 127 -7.82 13.53 -7.93
N LYS A 128 -8.59 13.62 -9.02
CA LYS A 128 -8.06 13.76 -10.38
C LYS A 128 -7.29 15.07 -10.57
N ASN A 129 -7.86 16.19 -10.12
CA ASN A 129 -7.17 17.48 -10.16
C ASN A 129 -5.92 17.50 -9.26
N PHE A 130 -5.96 16.82 -8.12
CA PHE A 130 -4.78 16.69 -7.25
C PHE A 130 -3.66 15.95 -7.97
N ALA A 131 -3.95 14.77 -8.54
CA ALA A 131 -2.98 13.99 -9.29
C ALA A 131 -2.40 14.79 -10.47
N ALA A 132 -3.26 15.53 -11.20
CA ALA A 132 -2.82 16.39 -12.30
C ALA A 132 -1.93 17.55 -11.83
N MET A 133 -2.24 18.17 -10.69
CA MET A 133 -1.43 19.23 -10.10
C MET A 133 -0.03 18.72 -9.75
N GLN A 134 0.08 17.55 -9.12
CA GLN A 134 1.37 16.96 -8.77
C GLN A 134 2.21 16.60 -10.01
N ALA A 135 1.58 16.01 -11.03
CA ALA A 135 2.22 15.72 -12.31
C ALA A 135 2.73 17.00 -13.00
N LEU A 136 1.92 18.06 -12.99
CA LEU A 136 2.29 19.34 -13.59
C LEU A 136 3.45 20.00 -12.83
N ASN A 137 3.43 19.98 -11.50
CA ASN A 137 4.52 20.51 -10.68
C ASN A 137 5.83 19.79 -10.98
N TRP A 138 5.79 18.46 -11.10
CA TRP A 138 6.95 17.66 -11.48
C TRP A 138 7.47 18.00 -12.89
N LEU A 139 6.57 18.10 -13.87
CA LEU A 139 6.92 18.50 -15.25
C LEU A 139 7.54 19.88 -15.33
N GLN A 140 7.09 20.80 -14.48
CA GLN A 140 7.61 22.17 -14.40
C GLN A 140 8.90 22.27 -13.57
N GLY A 141 9.35 21.19 -12.94
CA GLY A 141 10.52 21.21 -12.05
C GLY A 141 10.29 22.02 -10.78
N HIS A 142 9.03 22.33 -10.43
CA HIS A 142 8.70 22.87 -9.12
C HIS A 142 8.98 21.75 -8.12
N GLY A 143 10.06 21.90 -7.35
CA GLY A 143 10.43 20.94 -6.31
C GLY A 143 9.28 20.65 -5.36
N PRO A 144 9.35 19.54 -4.59
CA PRO A 144 8.30 19.17 -3.64
C PRO A 144 7.97 20.36 -2.74
N SER A 145 6.77 20.93 -2.87
CA SER A 145 6.29 22.03 -2.04
C SER A 145 6.08 21.50 -0.62
N SER A 146 7.17 21.40 0.14
CA SER A 146 7.16 21.10 1.57
C SER A 146 6.56 22.29 2.33
N PRO A 147 5.49 22.12 3.11
CA PRO A 147 5.16 23.08 4.14
C PRO A 147 6.15 22.87 5.30
N ARG A 148 7.09 23.80 5.42
CA ARG A 148 7.90 24.07 6.62
C ARG A 148 9.14 23.19 6.82
N GLY A 149 10.21 23.62 6.16
CA GLY A 149 11.46 24.01 6.81
C GLY A 149 12.29 22.90 7.44
N GLU A 150 13.22 22.35 6.68
CA GLU A 150 14.59 22.14 7.13
C GLU A 150 15.53 21.98 5.94
N LYS A 151 16.72 22.58 6.09
CA LYS A 151 17.68 22.82 5.02
C LYS A 151 18.27 21.50 4.50
N ARG A 152 18.22 21.37 3.18
CA ARG A 152 19.10 20.53 2.34
C ARG A 152 20.56 20.58 2.83
N PRO A 153 21.31 19.47 2.83
CA PRO A 153 22.68 19.49 2.40
C PRO A 153 22.76 19.07 0.93
N ALA A 154 23.41 19.91 0.15
CA ALA A 154 23.75 19.65 -1.23
C ALA A 154 24.73 18.48 -1.33
N SER A 155 24.61 17.70 -2.40
CA SER A 155 25.70 16.90 -2.96
C SER A 155 25.48 16.89 -4.48
N VAL A 156 26.14 17.81 -5.19
CA VAL A 156 27.36 17.58 -6.00
C VAL A 156 26.99 16.72 -7.22
N THR A 157 26.49 17.34 -8.30
CA THR A 157 27.26 17.70 -9.50
C THR A 157 28.42 16.73 -9.77
N ASN A 158 28.26 15.87 -10.77
CA ASN A 158 29.35 15.62 -11.70
C ASN A 158 28.79 15.28 -13.07
N GLU A 159 29.27 16.05 -14.03
CA GLU A 159 29.01 15.98 -15.45
C GLU A 159 29.66 14.73 -16.08
N PHE A 160 29.05 14.26 -17.18
CA PHE A 160 29.63 13.31 -18.13
C PHE A 160 30.91 13.87 -18.77
N PRO A 161 31.77 13.02 -19.40
CA PRO A 161 31.59 12.83 -20.84
C PRO A 161 31.95 11.42 -21.40
N VAL A 162 31.12 11.00 -22.37
CA VAL A 162 31.41 10.46 -23.72
C VAL A 162 32.49 9.37 -23.92
N HIS A 163 32.08 8.30 -24.62
CA HIS A 163 32.77 7.52 -25.68
C HIS A 163 32.22 6.06 -25.66
N THR A 164 32.01 5.27 -26.71
CA THR A 164 31.96 5.39 -28.17
C THR A 164 31.23 4.14 -28.67
N LYS A 165 30.45 4.30 -29.74
CA LYS A 165 29.81 3.29 -30.61
C LYS A 165 30.77 2.20 -31.11
N ILE A 166 30.43 0.90 -30.99
CA ILE A 166 30.87 -0.15 -31.94
C ILE A 166 29.71 -1.14 -32.20
N LYS A 167 29.50 -1.41 -33.49
CA LYS A 167 28.57 -2.33 -34.15
C LYS A 167 29.42 -3.43 -34.82
N ALA A 168 28.96 -4.70 -34.80
CA ALA A 168 29.10 -5.79 -35.80
C ALA A 168 28.56 -7.08 -35.13
N GLU A 169 27.60 -7.87 -35.63
CA GLU A 169 27.59 -8.75 -36.84
C GLU A 169 28.86 -9.65 -36.86
N GLU A 170 28.87 -10.99 -36.97
CA GLU A 170 27.96 -12.02 -37.52
C GLU A 170 28.52 -13.42 -37.16
N ASP A 171 27.68 -14.45 -37.28
CA ASP A 171 27.95 -15.87 -37.64
C ASP A 171 28.91 -16.80 -36.87
N ASN A 172 28.38 -17.95 -36.43
CA ASN A 172 28.61 -19.25 -37.12
C ASN A 172 27.89 -20.45 -36.43
N ASN A 173 26.89 -20.97 -37.14
CA ASN A 173 26.62 -22.38 -37.50
C ASN A 173 27.21 -23.56 -36.67
N SER A 174 26.39 -24.51 -36.20
CA SER A 174 26.11 -25.80 -36.88
C SER A 174 25.58 -26.90 -35.93
N GLU A 175 24.62 -27.69 -36.47
CA GLU A 175 24.29 -29.13 -36.27
C GLU A 175 24.58 -29.82 -34.92
N GLY A 176 23.69 -30.59 -34.31
CA GLY A 176 22.74 -31.55 -34.86
C GLY A 176 22.88 -32.85 -34.06
N GLY A 177 21.78 -33.57 -33.77
CA GLY A 177 21.87 -34.91 -33.18
C GLY A 177 20.70 -35.28 -32.26
N ALA A 178 19.73 -35.99 -32.82
CA ALA A 178 18.62 -36.63 -32.11
C ALA A 178 18.93 -38.09 -31.71
N LEU A 179 18.02 -38.65 -30.90
CA LEU A 179 17.78 -40.09 -30.60
C LEU A 179 18.70 -40.69 -29.52
N THR A 180 18.31 -41.54 -28.56
CA THR A 180 17.12 -42.39 -28.29
C THR A 180 17.26 -43.03 -26.88
N ALA A 181 16.14 -43.48 -26.29
CA ALA A 181 15.87 -44.73 -25.49
C ALA A 181 16.99 -45.37 -24.62
N ASP A 182 16.79 -46.11 -23.53
CA ASP A 182 15.71 -46.64 -22.69
C ASP A 182 16.46 -47.45 -21.59
N SER A 183 15.91 -47.57 -20.36
CA SER A 183 16.18 -48.72 -19.46
C SER A 183 15.40 -48.64 -18.14
N SER A 184 14.25 -49.30 -18.17
CA SER A 184 13.79 -50.37 -17.25
C SER A 184 14.11 -50.35 -15.74
N GLN A 185 13.01 -50.29 -14.97
CA GLN A 185 12.59 -51.15 -13.84
C GLN A 185 13.60 -51.59 -12.76
N SER A 186 13.26 -51.34 -11.48
CA SER A 186 12.72 -52.39 -10.58
C SER A 186 12.38 -51.85 -9.18
N SER A 187 11.29 -52.37 -8.62
CA SER A 187 10.76 -52.14 -7.28
C SER A 187 11.68 -52.63 -6.16
N ALA A 188 11.79 -51.87 -5.07
CA ALA A 188 11.96 -52.44 -3.74
C ALA A 188 11.33 -51.55 -2.66
N LYS A 189 10.53 -52.22 -1.84
CA LYS A 189 9.73 -51.77 -0.71
C LYS A 189 10.65 -51.45 0.48
N GLY A 190 10.53 -50.25 1.06
CA GLY A 190 11.19 -49.88 2.32
C GLY A 190 10.69 -48.55 2.86
N VAL A 191 10.00 -48.58 4.00
CA VAL A 191 9.47 -47.43 4.78
C VAL A 191 9.65 -47.81 6.26
N PRO A 192 9.97 -46.91 7.21
CA PRO A 192 10.75 -45.65 7.17
C PRO A 192 11.72 -45.49 8.39
N PRO A 193 12.44 -44.35 8.51
CA PRO A 193 12.15 -43.41 9.60
C PRO A 193 12.02 -41.94 9.11
N PRO A 194 11.53 -41.00 9.95
CA PRO A 194 10.60 -39.96 9.52
C PRO A 194 11.29 -38.74 8.91
N GLY A 195 11.44 -38.74 7.59
CA GLY A 195 11.62 -37.52 6.81
C GLY A 195 10.28 -36.81 6.66
N GLN A 196 10.16 -35.59 7.20
CA GLN A 196 9.00 -34.74 7.00
C GLN A 196 8.75 -34.52 5.50
N PRO A 197 7.53 -34.72 4.99
CA PRO A 197 7.23 -34.40 3.60
C PRO A 197 7.30 -32.89 3.41
N ALA A 198 7.93 -32.44 2.32
CA ALA A 198 8.04 -31.03 1.94
C ALA A 198 6.66 -30.32 1.80
N GLY A 199 5.56 -31.08 1.70
CA GLY A 199 4.20 -30.54 1.77
C GLY A 199 3.69 -30.17 3.17
N ALA A 200 4.30 -30.70 4.24
CA ALA A 200 3.89 -30.43 5.63
C ALA A 200 4.55 -29.18 6.23
N GLN A 201 5.70 -28.75 5.72
CA GLN A 201 6.35 -27.52 6.20
C GLN A 201 5.60 -26.27 5.74
N GLY A 202 5.11 -26.24 4.49
CA GLY A 202 4.27 -25.15 4.00
C GLY A 202 2.94 -25.02 4.77
N SER A 203 2.31 -26.15 5.15
CA SER A 203 1.07 -26.14 5.93
C SER A 203 1.31 -25.68 7.37
N THR A 204 2.37 -26.14 8.02
CA THR A 204 2.72 -25.70 9.38
C THR A 204 3.10 -24.22 9.45
N MET A 205 3.81 -23.69 8.45
CA MET A 205 4.11 -22.26 8.39
C MET A 205 2.84 -21.43 8.15
N ARG A 206 1.90 -21.90 7.31
CA ARG A 206 0.61 -21.22 7.11
C ARG A 206 -0.22 -21.17 8.38
N GLU A 207 -0.29 -22.27 9.12
CA GLU A 207 -0.99 -22.31 10.40
C GLU A 207 -0.37 -21.32 11.40
N GLN A 208 0.97 -21.23 11.44
CA GLN A 208 1.65 -20.24 12.27
C GLN A 208 1.36 -18.80 11.84
N VAL A 209 1.33 -18.52 10.53
CA VAL A 209 0.96 -17.21 10.00
C VAL A 209 -0.47 -16.84 10.37
N THR A 210 -1.43 -17.76 10.22
CA THR A 210 -2.83 -17.53 10.62
C THR A 210 -2.93 -17.25 12.12
N LYS A 211 -2.29 -18.07 12.96
CA LYS A 211 -2.30 -17.91 14.41
C LYS A 211 -1.71 -16.57 14.86
N LEU A 212 -0.54 -16.20 14.32
CA LEU A 212 0.10 -14.92 14.61
C LEU A 212 -0.71 -13.74 14.06
N GLY A 213 -1.30 -13.90 12.88
CA GLY A 213 -2.17 -12.91 12.27
C GLY A 213 -3.40 -12.63 13.13
N GLU A 214 -4.07 -13.65 13.65
CA GLU A 214 -5.20 -13.50 14.57
C GLU A 214 -4.79 -12.86 15.91
N GLU A 215 -3.69 -13.32 16.53
CA GLU A 215 -3.19 -12.76 17.79
C GLU A 215 -2.86 -11.27 17.69
N MET A 216 -2.44 -10.81 16.51
CA MET A 216 -2.03 -9.43 16.25
C MET A 216 -3.14 -8.55 15.65
N ASP A 217 -4.36 -9.07 15.55
CA ASP A 217 -5.52 -8.41 14.94
C ASP A 217 -5.30 -8.06 13.45
N PHE A 218 -4.55 -8.94 12.76
CA PHE A 218 -4.27 -8.89 11.33
C PHE A 218 -5.17 -9.82 10.50
N GLY A 219 -5.69 -10.87 11.12
CA GLY A 219 -6.48 -11.91 10.46
C GLY A 219 -5.64 -12.88 9.62
N SER A 220 -6.32 -13.76 8.88
CA SER A 220 -5.69 -14.77 8.04
C SER A 220 -5.41 -14.23 6.62
N PRO A 221 -4.18 -14.38 6.08
CA PRO A 221 -3.87 -13.92 4.73
C PRO A 221 -4.29 -14.91 3.64
N GLU A 222 -4.72 -14.35 2.51
CA GLU A 222 -4.79 -15.05 1.23
C GLU A 222 -3.47 -14.86 0.46
N TYR A 223 -3.07 -15.83 -0.36
CA TYR A 223 -1.80 -15.78 -1.09
C TYR A 223 -2.06 -15.62 -2.58
N LEU A 224 -1.63 -14.48 -3.13
CA LEU A 224 -1.75 -14.20 -4.56
C LEU A 224 -0.43 -14.53 -5.24
N ILE A 225 -0.44 -15.54 -6.12
CA ILE A 225 0.74 -15.99 -6.89
C ILE A 225 0.42 -15.82 -8.38
N GLN A 226 1.24 -15.05 -9.08
CA GLN A 226 1.04 -14.68 -10.49
C GLN A 226 2.34 -14.86 -11.26
N ARG A 227 2.26 -15.13 -12.57
CA ARG A 227 3.45 -15.17 -13.42
C ARG A 227 4.00 -13.75 -13.60
N ALA A 228 5.33 -13.65 -13.62
CA ALA A 228 6.03 -12.40 -13.85
C ALA A 228 6.05 -12.03 -15.34
N GLU A 229 6.34 -13.02 -16.20
CA GLU A 229 6.37 -12.88 -17.66
C GLU A 229 5.62 -14.05 -18.32
N GLU A 230 4.98 -13.77 -19.45
CA GLU A 230 4.18 -14.76 -20.18
C GLU A 230 5.10 -15.65 -21.02
N GLY A 231 5.33 -16.88 -20.55
CA GLY A 231 6.17 -17.87 -21.24
C GLY A 231 7.26 -18.47 -20.34
N ASP A 232 7.63 -17.74 -19.28
CA ASP A 232 8.66 -18.17 -18.34
C ASP A 232 8.08 -18.79 -17.07
N ASP A 233 8.81 -19.72 -16.45
CA ASP A 233 8.45 -20.29 -15.14
C ASP A 233 8.83 -19.36 -13.98
N ILE A 234 8.70 -18.04 -14.19
CA ILE A 234 9.04 -17.00 -13.22
C ILE A 234 7.75 -16.45 -12.63
N TRP A 235 7.69 -16.38 -11.31
CA TRP A 235 6.50 -16.05 -10.55
C TRP A 235 6.77 -14.96 -9.51
N ASN A 236 5.74 -14.17 -9.26
CA ASN A 236 5.66 -13.17 -8.23
C ASN A 236 4.57 -13.59 -7.23
N GLY A 237 4.77 -13.25 -5.96
CA GLY A 237 3.85 -13.64 -4.91
C GLY A 237 3.72 -12.58 -3.84
N ARG A 238 2.53 -12.46 -3.25
CA ARG A 238 2.30 -11.58 -2.09
C ARG A 238 1.18 -12.09 -1.19
N PRO A 239 1.24 -11.81 0.12
CA PRO A 239 0.13 -12.06 1.02
C PRO A 239 -0.89 -10.91 0.91
N ILE A 240 -2.17 -11.24 1.06
CA ILE A 240 -3.30 -10.31 1.07
C ILE A 240 -4.03 -10.51 2.38
N PHE A 241 -3.83 -9.58 3.30
CA PHE A 241 -4.58 -9.53 4.55
C PHE A 241 -5.83 -8.67 4.37
N LYS A 242 -6.95 -9.10 4.94
CA LYS A 242 -8.19 -8.31 5.04
C LYS A 242 -8.07 -7.37 6.23
N ASN A 243 -7.11 -6.46 6.20
CA ASN A 243 -6.93 -5.48 7.27
C ASN A 243 -6.63 -4.10 6.68
N ASP A 244 -7.23 -3.08 7.29
CA ASP A 244 -7.39 -1.69 6.82
C ASP A 244 -6.08 -0.89 6.73
N GLY A 245 -5.04 -1.43 6.08
CA GLY A 245 -3.74 -0.76 5.87
C GLY A 245 -2.78 -0.84 7.06
N LYS A 246 -3.08 -1.67 8.08
CA LYS A 246 -2.16 -1.89 9.22
C LYS A 246 -0.89 -2.68 8.86
N ILE A 247 -0.81 -3.20 7.64
CA ILE A 247 0.31 -4.01 7.15
C ILE A 247 0.96 -3.29 5.96
N PRO A 248 2.29 -3.12 5.96
CA PRO A 248 3.00 -2.50 4.84
C PRO A 248 2.79 -3.27 3.52
N PRO A 249 2.59 -2.58 2.38
CA PRO A 249 2.26 -3.21 1.10
C PRO A 249 3.38 -4.11 0.53
N GLU A 250 4.63 -3.85 0.91
CA GLU A 250 5.82 -4.63 0.54
C GLU A 250 6.02 -5.89 1.39
N MET A 251 5.22 -6.07 2.44
CA MET A 251 5.37 -7.17 3.38
C MET A 251 5.07 -8.51 2.72
N GLY A 252 6.00 -9.46 2.84
CA GLY A 252 5.84 -10.82 2.30
C GLY A 252 5.91 -10.90 0.78
N VAL A 253 6.18 -9.80 0.07
CA VAL A 253 6.27 -9.78 -1.39
C VAL A 253 7.54 -10.49 -1.85
N VAL A 254 7.41 -11.33 -2.87
CA VAL A 254 8.51 -12.00 -3.57
C VAL A 254 8.33 -11.79 -5.07
N THR A 255 9.44 -11.61 -5.78
CA THR A 255 9.45 -11.40 -7.23
C THR A 255 10.53 -12.23 -7.87
N GLY A 256 10.31 -12.67 -9.11
CA GLY A 256 11.34 -13.33 -9.90
C GLY A 256 11.68 -14.76 -9.44
N ILE A 257 10.73 -15.48 -8.84
CA ILE A 257 10.99 -16.82 -8.29
C ILE A 257 10.65 -17.90 -9.32
N ALA A 258 11.59 -18.81 -9.54
CA ALA A 258 11.36 -19.98 -10.38
C ALA A 258 10.38 -20.94 -9.70
N GLY A 259 9.27 -21.27 -10.38
CA GLY A 259 8.28 -22.21 -9.90
C GLY A 259 7.23 -21.62 -8.94
N ARG A 260 5.96 -21.91 -9.23
CA ARG A 260 4.79 -21.44 -8.47
C ARG A 260 4.83 -21.86 -6.99
N GLN A 261 5.13 -23.12 -6.72
CA GLN A 261 5.12 -23.66 -5.35
C GLN A 261 6.21 -23.03 -4.48
N GLN A 262 7.41 -22.87 -5.04
CA GLN A 262 8.54 -22.24 -4.34
C GLN A 262 8.24 -20.76 -4.06
N THR A 263 7.58 -20.08 -4.99
CA THR A 263 7.10 -18.71 -4.79
C THR A 263 6.13 -18.62 -3.62
N GLU A 264 5.14 -19.50 -3.58
CA GLU A 264 4.14 -19.55 -2.52
C GLU A 264 4.76 -19.82 -1.14
N GLU A 265 5.70 -20.76 -1.05
CA GLU A 265 6.45 -21.05 0.18
C GLU A 265 7.29 -19.86 0.65
N MET A 266 7.95 -19.17 -0.27
CA MET A 266 8.75 -17.97 0.04
C MET A 266 7.88 -16.81 0.52
N VAL A 267 6.68 -16.63 -0.04
CA VAL A 267 5.70 -15.65 0.47
C VAL A 267 5.30 -15.98 1.90
N VAL A 268 4.93 -17.23 2.17
CA VAL A 268 4.51 -17.68 3.52
C VAL A 268 5.65 -17.45 4.52
N LYS A 269 6.89 -17.83 4.15
CA LYS A 269 8.07 -17.67 4.99
C LYS A 269 8.34 -16.20 5.33
N ARG A 270 8.39 -15.31 4.33
CA ARG A 270 8.61 -13.88 4.56
C ARG A 270 7.49 -13.25 5.39
N THR A 271 6.25 -13.70 5.18
CA THR A 271 5.09 -13.24 5.95
C THR A 271 5.24 -13.62 7.42
N LEU A 272 5.65 -14.86 7.70
CA LEU A 272 5.89 -15.34 9.06
C LEU A 272 7.01 -14.58 9.77
N GLU A 273 8.15 -14.40 9.09
CA GLU A 273 9.30 -13.66 9.62
C GLU A 273 8.90 -12.23 10.02
N TRP A 274 8.12 -11.57 9.18
CA TRP A 274 7.64 -10.23 9.46
C TRP A 274 6.68 -10.19 10.66
N LEU A 275 5.69 -11.09 10.72
CA LEU A 275 4.74 -11.15 11.84
C LEU A 275 5.46 -11.37 13.18
N GLN A 276 6.45 -12.27 13.21
CA GLN A 276 7.25 -12.50 14.40
C GLN A 276 8.06 -11.26 14.82
N ASN A 277 8.64 -10.55 13.86
CA ASN A 277 9.38 -9.33 14.13
C ASN A 277 8.47 -8.21 14.65
N GLU A 278 7.31 -8.00 14.02
CA GLU A 278 6.33 -7.01 14.43
C GLU A 278 5.80 -7.29 15.84
N LYS A 279 5.54 -8.56 16.18
CA LYS A 279 5.19 -8.98 17.55
C LYS A 279 6.27 -8.58 18.56
N ARG A 280 7.54 -8.80 18.20
CA ARG A 280 8.69 -8.44 19.04
C ARG A 280 8.80 -6.92 19.22
N ILE A 281 8.57 -6.13 18.16
CA ILE A 281 8.58 -4.67 18.22
C ILE A 281 7.48 -4.16 19.16
N ARG A 282 6.24 -4.65 18.99
CA ARG A 282 5.11 -4.29 19.87
C ARG A 282 5.39 -4.65 21.33
N TYR A 283 5.96 -5.82 21.60
CA TYR A 283 6.32 -6.24 22.95
C TYR A 283 7.41 -5.36 23.57
N LYS A 284 8.46 -5.02 22.82
CA LYS A 284 9.49 -4.08 23.28
C LYS A 284 8.93 -2.70 23.59
N LEU A 285 8.01 -2.20 22.75
CA LEU A 285 7.35 -0.92 22.97
C LEU A 285 6.48 -0.96 24.24
N PHE A 286 5.72 -2.04 24.44
CA PHE A 286 4.95 -2.26 25.66
C PHE A 286 5.84 -2.23 26.90
N LEU A 287 6.96 -2.98 26.91
CA LEU A 287 7.93 -2.97 28.02
C LEU A 287 8.52 -1.58 28.30
N LYS A 288 8.82 -0.80 27.25
CA LYS A 288 9.33 0.56 27.39
C LYS A 288 8.30 1.50 28.03
N ILE A 289 7.03 1.38 27.65
CA ILE A 289 5.94 2.21 28.18
C ILE A 289 5.70 1.89 29.66
N ILE A 290 5.60 0.61 30.04
CA ILE A 290 5.38 0.23 31.44
C ILE A 290 6.61 0.51 32.33
N GLY A 291 7.82 0.40 31.78
CA GLY A 291 9.06 0.70 32.52
C GLY A 291 9.34 2.19 32.71
N SER A 292 8.75 3.06 31.87
CA SER A 292 8.89 4.52 31.98
C SER A 292 7.85 5.15 32.92
N GLY A 293 6.84 4.40 33.36
CA GLY A 293 5.79 4.85 34.29
C GLY A 293 6.09 4.64 35.78
N SER A 294 7.27 4.11 36.14
CA SER A 294 7.69 3.84 37.53
C SER A 294 8.85 4.73 38.01
N LYS A 295 8.94 5.98 37.56
CA LYS A 295 9.85 6.99 38.13
C LYS A 295 9.11 8.27 38.47
#